data_AF-A0AAN6TF04-F1
#
_entry.id   AF-A0AAN6TF04-F1
#
_cell.length_a   1.000
_cell.length_b   1.000
_cell.length_c   1.000
_cell.angle_alpha   90.00
_cell.angle_beta   90.00
_cell.angle_gamma   90.00
#
_symmetry.space_group_name_H-M   'P 1'
#
loop_
_entity.id
_entity.type
_entity.pdbx_description
1 polymer ?
#
loop_
_entity_poly.entity_id
_entity_poly.type
_entity_poly.pdbx_seq_one_letter_code
_entity_poly.pdbx_strand_id
1 'polypeptide(L)' 'LIEQANVDKEAKDNNGATPLHWAATDGHEAIVKYLIEQANADKEAKDNNGVTPLH' A
#
# COMPACT_ATOMS: atom_id res chain seq x y z
N LEU A 1 -7.48 13.43 12.96
CA LEU A 1 -7.07 12.03 13.19
C LEU A 1 -8.06 11.18 12.43
N ILE A 2 -7.61 10.45 11.40
CA ILE A 2 -8.46 9.55 10.63
C ILE A 2 -8.62 8.29 11.49
N GLU A 3 -9.41 8.40 12.55
CA GLU A 3 -9.78 7.27 13.39
C GLU A 3 -10.63 6.31 12.55
N GLN A 4 -10.05 5.14 12.28
CA GLN A 4 -10.78 3.89 11.99
C GLN A 4 -11.96 3.99 11.02
N ALA A 5 -11.73 4.49 9.81
CA ALA A 5 -12.32 3.76 8.70
C ALA A 5 -11.65 2.38 8.71
N ASN A 6 -12.43 1.30 8.65
CA ASN A 6 -11.91 -0.07 8.51
C ASN A 6 -11.31 -0.21 7.08
N VAL A 7 -10.24 0.54 6.81
CA VAL A 7 -9.57 0.59 5.52
C VAL A 7 -8.72 -0.66 5.44
N ASP A 8 -9.07 -1.54 4.52
CA ASP A 8 -8.25 -2.68 4.19
C ASP A 8 -6.96 -2.19 3.51
N LYS A 9 -5.87 -2.20 4.26
CA LYS A 9 -4.52 -1.84 3.79
C LYS A 9 -4.01 -2.77 2.67
N GLU A 10 -4.64 -3.93 2.50
CA GLU A 10 -4.36 -4.89 1.42
C GLU A 10 -5.40 -4.86 0.31
N ALA A 11 -6.33 -3.89 0.33
CA ALA A 11 -7.33 -3.73 -0.72
C ALA A 11 -6.64 -3.63 -2.08
N LYS A 12 -7.03 -4.48 -3.02
CA LYS A 12 -6.52 -4.46 -4.38
C LYS A 12 -7.51 -3.78 -5.30
N ASP A 13 -7.00 -2.91 -6.17
CA ASP A 13 -7.76 -2.40 -7.30
C ASP A 13 -7.79 -3.41 -8.46
N ASN A 14 -8.35 -3.00 -9.61
CA ASN A 14 -8.45 -3.84 -10.80
C ASN A 14 -7.09 -4.26 -11.38
N ASN A 15 -6.01 -3.56 -11.04
CA ASN A 15 -4.65 -3.89 -11.46
C ASN A 15 -3.94 -4.78 -10.44
N GLY A 16 -4.59 -5.12 -9.32
CA GLY A 16 -3.98 -5.86 -8.23
C GLY A 16 -3.12 -4.98 -7.30
N ALA A 17 -3.12 -3.67 -7.52
CA ALA A 17 -2.30 -2.73 -6.76
C ALA A 17 -2.94 -2.43 -5.40
N THR A 18 -2.12 -2.44 -4.36
CA THR A 18 -2.49 -2.09 -2.98
C THR A 18 -2.28 -0.59 -2.72
N PRO A 19 -2.83 -0.02 -1.64
CA PRO A 19 -2.49 1.34 -1.20
C PRO A 19 -0.98 1.60 -1.12
N LEU A 20 -0.16 0.60 -0.79
CA LEU A 20 1.28 0.74 -0.73
C LEU A 20 1.92 0.92 -2.12
N HIS A 21 1.39 0.28 -3.17
CA HIS A 21 1.85 0.50 -4.55
C HIS A 21 1.64 1.95 -4.97
N TRP A 22 0.45 2.50 -4.70
CA TRP A 22 0.11 3.88 -5.02
C TRP A 22 0.94 4.88 -4.21
N ALA A 23 1.08 4.65 -2.90
CA ALA A 23 1.90 5.51 -2.04
C ALA A 23 3.37 5.56 -2.48
N ALA A 24 3.94 4.43 -2.89
CA ALA A 24 5.31 4.35 -3.40
C ALA A 24 5.45 5.00 -4.78
N THR A 25 4.52 4.72 -5.70
CA THR A 25 4.52 5.26 -7.08
C THR A 25 4.42 6.78 -7.09
N ASP A 26 3.60 7.36 -6.22
CA ASP A 26 3.38 8.80 -6.14
C ASP A 26 4.43 9.52 -5.26
N GLY A 27 5.36 8.78 -4.63
CA GLY A 27 6.39 9.35 -3.77
C GLY A 27 5.87 9.88 -2.42
N HIS A 28 4.75 9.35 -1.93
CA HIS A 28 4.17 9.74 -0.64
C HIS A 28 4.90 9.09 0.54
N GLU A 29 6.14 9.52 0.82
CA GLU A 29 7.02 8.92 1.84
C GLU A 29 6.37 8.76 3.22
N ALA A 30 5.61 9.76 3.68
CA ALA A 30 4.93 9.70 4.98
C ALA A 30 3.86 8.59 5.03
N ILE A 31 3.14 8.38 3.92
CA ILE A 31 2.13 7.33 3.79
C ILE A 31 2.82 5.96 3.69
N VAL A 32 3.93 5.85 2.94
CA VAL A 32 4.73 4.62 2.87
C VAL A 32 5.22 4.20 4.26
N LYS A 33 5.80 5.12 5.03
CA LYS A 33 6.23 4.85 6.42
C LYS A 33 5.07 4.42 7.30
N TYR A 34 3.94 5.13 7.22
CA TYR A 34 2.75 4.75 7.98
C TYR A 34 2.26 3.34 7.63
N LEU A 35 2.15 3.01 6.34
CA LEU A 35 1.66 1.71 5.88
C LEU A 35 2.60 0.56 6.31
N ILE A 36 3.91 0.77 6.23
CA ILE A 36 4.90 -0.26 6.63
C ILE A 36 5.00 -0.39 8.14
N GLU A 37 5.21 0.71 8.85
CA GLU A 37 5.59 0.69 10.27
C GLU A 37 4.38 0.60 11.21
N GLN A 38 3.27 1.24 10.86
CA GLN A 38 2.10 1.36 11.73
C GLN A 38 0.99 0.41 11.30
N ALA A 39 0.70 0.37 10.00
CA ALA A 39 -0.36 -0.49 9.48
C ALA A 39 0.12 -1.93 9.28
N ASN A 40 1.43 -2.21 9.20
CA ASN A 40 1.99 -3.53 8.87
C ASN A 40 1.38 -4.08 7.57
N ALA A 41 1.41 -3.27 6.51
CA ALA A 41 1.00 -3.65 5.17
C ALA A 41 2.02 -4.62 4.54
N ASP A 42 1.56 -5.49 3.63
CA ASP A 42 2.44 -6.42 2.91
C ASP A 42 3.30 -5.68 1.87
N LYS A 43 4.57 -5.46 2.25
CA LYS A 43 5.58 -4.86 1.38
C LYS A 43 6.00 -5.74 0.20
N GLU A 44 5.64 -7.02 0.19
CA GLU A 44 5.93 -7.97 -0.89
C GLU A 44 4.67 -8.28 -1.73
N ALA A 45 3.55 -7.58 -1.47
CA ALA A 45 2.32 -7.76 -2.22
C ALA A 45 2.56 -7.56 -3.72
N LYS A 46 2.14 -8.52 -4.54
CA LYS A 46 2.28 -8.41 -6.00
C LYS A 46 1.00 -7.91 -6.65
N ASP A 47 1.16 -6.98 -7.58
CA ASP A 47 0.12 -6.60 -8.54
C ASP A 47 -0.12 -7.72 -9.58
N ASN A 48 -1.03 -7.49 -10.53
CA ASN A 48 -1.34 -8.47 -11.58
C ASN A 48 -0.18 -8.74 -12.55
N ASN A 49 0.83 -7.85 -12.59
CA ASN A 49 2.04 -7.99 -13.40
C ASN A 49 3.20 -8.63 -12.61
N GLY A 50 3.01 -8.93 -11.32
CA GLY A 50 4.04 -9.48 -10.45
C GLY A 50 4.99 -8.44 -9.85
N VAL A 51 4.68 -7.15 -10.02
CA VAL A 51 5.44 -6.01 -9.50
C VAL A 51 5.14 -5.83 -8.01
N THR A 52 6.17 -5.55 -7.22
CA THR A 52 6.04 -5.20 -5.79
C THR A 52 5.96 -3.69 -5.63
N PRO A 53 5.46 -3.16 -4.48
CA PRO A 53 5.26 -1.72 -4.31
C PRO A 53 6.53 -0.87 -4.46
N LEU A 54 7.71 -1.44 -4.17
CA LEU A 54 9.01 -0.76 -4.19
C LEU A 54 9.96 -1.29 -5.28
N HIS A 55 9.43 -1.90 -6.34
CA HIS A 55 10.21 -2.38 -7.49
C HIS A 55 10.79 -1.23 -8.32
#